data_AF-A0A842LW57-F1
#
_entry.id   AF-A0A842LW57-F1
#
_cell.length_a   1.000
_cell.length_b   1.000
_cell.length_c   1.000
_cell.angle_alpha   90.00
_cell.angle_beta   90.00
_cell.angle_gamma   90.00
#
_symmetry.space_group_name_H-M   'P 1'
#
loop_
_entity.id
_entity.type
_entity.pdbx_description
1 polymer ?
#
loop_
_entity_poly.entity_id
_entity_poly.type
_entity_poly.pdbx_seq_one_letter_code
_entity_poly.pdbx_strand_id
1 'polypeptide(L)' 'MTEEVSIRIFADDIEAVNKTVGALRGIFPKVWIESYQPTEKGWSANLWCYIEREEVRKSG' A
#
# COMPACT_ATOMS: atom_id res chain seq x y z
N MET A 1 -0.26 -2.77 -18.97
CA MET A 1 -0.93 -3.82 -18.17
C MET A 1 -1.03 -3.31 -16.75
N THR A 2 -2.22 -3.34 -16.13
CA THR A 2 -2.43 -2.90 -14.74
C THR A 2 -2.49 -4.13 -13.85
N GLU A 3 -1.63 -4.20 -12.84
CA GLU A 3 -1.60 -5.29 -11.87
C GLU A 3 -2.20 -4.81 -10.54
N GLU A 4 -3.09 -5.61 -9.98
CA GLU A 4 -3.63 -5.39 -8.63
C GLU A 4 -2.71 -6.04 -7.59
N VAL A 5 -2.39 -5.30 -6.54
CA VAL A 5 -1.51 -5.74 -5.46
C VAL A 5 -2.21 -5.52 -4.12
N SER A 6 -2.17 -6.55 -3.26
CA SER A 6 -2.58 -6.43 -1.87
C SER A 6 -1.36 -6.18 -0.98
N ILE A 7 -1.48 -5.23 -0.05
CA ILE A 7 -0.45 -4.89 0.91
C ILE A 7 -1.04 -5.02 2.32
N ARG A 8 -0.33 -5.71 3.21
CA ARG A 8 -0.63 -5.71 4.65
C ARG A 8 0.50 -5.05 5.41
N ILE A 9 0.17 -4.03 6.19
CA ILE A 9 1.10 -3.29 7.07
C ILE A 9 0.89 -3.78 8.50
N PHE A 10 1.98 -3.90 9.26
CA PHE A 10 1.95 -4.09 10.72
C PHE A 10 2.82 -3.02 11.38
N ALA A 11 2.33 -2.43 12.46
CA ALA A 11 3.09 -1.49 13.29
C ALA A 11 2.62 -1.52 14.74
N ASP A 12 3.42 -1.01 15.67
CA ASP A 12 3.11 -1.05 17.11
C ASP A 12 1.89 -0.17 17.47
N ASP A 13 1.63 0.90 16.70
CA ASP A 13 0.51 1.80 16.88
C ASP A 13 -0.15 2.23 15.55
N ILE A 14 -1.34 2.80 15.65
CA ILE A 14 -2.13 3.22 14.48
C ILE A 14 -1.56 4.45 13.77
N GLU A 15 -0.78 5.29 14.46
CA GLU A 15 -0.16 6.47 13.84
C GLU A 15 0.95 6.04 12.87
N ALA A 16 1.75 5.03 13.24
CA ALA A 16 2.77 4.43 12.39
C ALA A 16 2.15 3.74 11.16
N VAL A 17 1.02 3.04 11.32
CA VAL A 17 0.24 2.51 10.18
C VAL A 17 -0.15 3.66 9.25
N ASN A 18 -0.76 4.73 9.78
CA ASN A 18 -1.22 5.85 8.96
C ASN A 18 -0.08 6.59 8.23
N LYS A 19 1.08 6.77 8.87
CA LYS A 19 2.28 7.33 8.22
C LYS A 19 2.72 6.47 7.03
N THR A 20 2.72 5.15 7.21
CA THR A 20 3.08 4.20 6.15
C THR A 20 2.09 4.23 4.99
N VAL A 21 0.78 4.28 5.29
CA VAL A 21 -0.25 4.43 4.25
C VAL A 21 -0.11 5.75 3.49
N GLY A 22 0.21 6.84 4.19
CA GLY A 22 0.51 8.13 3.57
C GLY A 22 1.69 8.06 2.60
N ALA A 23 2.78 7.38 3.00
CA ALA A 23 3.93 7.17 2.12
C ALA A 23 3.58 6.33 0.88
N LEU A 24 2.79 5.25 1.06
CA LEU A 24 2.35 4.41 -0.05
C LEU A 24 1.50 5.17 -1.08
N ARG A 25 0.67 6.13 -0.64
CA ARG A 25 -0.09 7.00 -1.56
C ARG A 25 0.79 7.91 -2.41
N GLY A 26 2.02 8.20 -1.97
CA GLY A 26 3.00 8.93 -2.78
C GLY A 26 3.66 8.07 -3.86
N ILE A 27 3.64 6.74 -3.69
CA ILE A 27 4.25 5.77 -4.63
C ILE A 27 3.20 5.23 -5.59
N PHE A 28 2.04 4.86 -5.04
CA PHE A 28 0.94 4.28 -5.79
C PHE A 28 -0.16 5.34 -5.95
N PRO A 29 -0.46 5.77 -7.18
CA PRO A 29 -1.46 6.82 -7.41
C PRO A 29 -2.89 6.38 -7.04
N LYS A 30 -3.13 5.07 -6.94
CA LYS A 30 -4.41 4.48 -6.53
C LYS A 30 -4.17 3.49 -5.40
N VAL A 31 -4.39 3.94 -4.16
CA VAL A 31 -4.37 3.10 -2.95
C VAL A 31 -5.74 3.18 -2.27
N TRP A 32 -6.34 2.03 -2.06
CA TRP A 32 -7.56 1.87 -1.27
C TRP A 32 -7.26 1.14 0.03
N ILE A 33 -7.81 1.62 1.14
CA ILE A 33 -7.69 0.93 2.43
C ILE A 33 -8.94 0.07 2.60
N GLU A 34 -8.74 -1.22 2.79
CA GLU A 34 -9.83 -2.15 3.04
C GLU A 34 -10.22 -2.17 4.52
N SER A 35 -9.24 -2.24 5.42
CA SER A 35 -9.50 -2.30 6.85
C SER A 35 -8.29 -1.88 7.69
N TYR A 36 -8.59 -1.38 8.88
CA TYR A 36 -7.64 -1.25 9.99
C TYR A 36 -8.05 -2.25 11.07
N GLN A 37 -7.07 -2.98 11.62
CA GLN A 37 -7.32 -4.02 12.60
C GLN A 37 -6.28 -3.97 13.72
N PRO A 38 -6.69 -3.90 15.00
CA PRO A 38 -5.81 -4.21 16.11
C PRO A 38 -5.28 -5.64 15.99
N THR A 39 -4.07 -5.88 16.49
CA THR A 39 -3.41 -7.19 16.56
C THR A 39 -2.86 -7.40 17.98
N GLU A 40 -2.39 -8.61 18.30
CA GLU A 40 -1.78 -8.89 19.61
C GLU A 40 -0.56 -8.00 19.92
N LYS A 41 0.09 -7.44 18.90
CA LYS A 41 1.34 -6.66 19.02
C LYS A 41 1.22 -5.22 18.54
N GLY A 42 0.01 -4.72 18.27
CA GLY A 42 -0.18 -3.36 17.76
C GLY A 42 -1.33 -3.27 16.78
N TRP A 43 -1.09 -2.70 15.60
CA TRP A 43 -2.09 -2.44 14.56
C TRP A 43 -1.64 -2.95 13.19
N SER A 44 -2.63 -3.26 12.36
CA SER A 44 -2.44 -3.61 10.97
C SER A 44 -3.43 -2.90 10.05
N ALA A 45 -3.06 -2.77 8.78
CA ALA A 45 -3.97 -2.33 7.72
C ALA A 45 -3.84 -3.21 6.48
N ASN A 46 -4.98 -3.54 5.88
CA ASN A 46 -5.07 -4.19 4.58
C ASN A 46 -5.36 -3.13 3.52
N LEU A 47 -4.60 -3.15 2.42
CA LEU A 47 -4.71 -2.19 1.33
C LEU A 47 -4.69 -2.89 -0.01
N TRP A 48 -5.34 -2.26 -0.98
CA TRP A 48 -5.30 -2.61 -2.39
C TRP A 48 -4.67 -1.45 -3.17
N CYS A 49 -3.74 -1.76 -4.08
CA CYS A 49 -3.22 -0.76 -5.00
C CYS A 49 -3.05 -1.31 -6.41
N TYR A 50 -3.00 -0.40 -7.37
CA TYR A 50 -2.73 -0.73 -8.77
C TYR A 50 -1.35 -0.25 -9.17
N ILE A 51 -0.61 -1.13 -9.82
CA ILE A 51 0.68 -0.81 -10.45
C ILE A 51 0.45 -0.73 -11.96
N GLU A 52 0.74 0.43 -12.52
CA GLU A 52 0.82 0.60 -13.96
C GLU A 52 2.26 0.27 -14.38
N ARG A 53 2.45 -0.84 -15.11
CA ARG A 53 3.76 -1.11 -15.71
C ARG A 53 3.96 -0.13 -16.85
N GLU A 54 4.90 0.79 -16.70
CA GLU A 54 5.45 1.53 -17.83
C GLU A 54 6.18 0.53 -18.72
N GLU A 55 5.72 0.37 -19.97
CA GLU A 55 6.52 -0.34 -20.97
C GLU A 55 7.78 0.50 -21.21
N VAL A 56 8.90 0.04 -20.66
CA VAL A 56 10.21 0.59 -21.00
C VAL A 56 10.42 0.33 -22.49
N ARG A 57 10.05 1.31 -23.33
CA ARG A 57 10.49 1.34 -24.72
C ARG A 57 12.00 1.46 -24.69
N LYS A 58 12.68 0.33 -24.85
CA LYS A 58 14.08 0.34 -25.26
C LYS A 58 14.10 1.01 -26.63
N SER A 59 14.42 2.30 -26.66
CA SER A 59 14.88 2.98 -27.86
C SER A 59 16.05 2.16 -28.41
N GLY A 60 15.90 1.70 -29.65
CA GLY A 60 16.76 0.70 -30.30
C GLY A 60 18.18 1.14 -30.59
#